data_AF-A0A4R4QHV7-F1
#
_entry.id   AF-A0A4R4QHV7-F1
#
_cell.length_a   1.000
_cell.length_b   1.000
_cell.length_c   1.000
_cell.angle_alpha   90.00
_cell.angle_beta   90.00
_cell.angle_gamma   90.00
#
_symmetry.space_group_name_H-M   'P 1'
#
loop_
_entity.id
_entity.type
_entity.pdbx_description
1 polymer ?
#
loop_
_entity_poly.entity_id
_entity_poly.type
_entity_poly.pdbx_seq_one_letter_code
_entity_poly.pdbx_strand_id
1 'polypeptide(L)'
;MIADAVVPIAYALKGKQHAHHLATYKFEHPSQAARGALRALGMLFLGTHRRCLEGPAGGRLTHAAVVPSTRGRTGIHPLQALLAPGLSLPFLAVAIGAHHPPDDRTFQPDRFVAPPVDGARVLLLDDTWTTGSRAQSLAHALKVSGAQAVVTVVLGRHVNGAHAGSKALVERARAAEFDLSVCALDG
;
A
#
# COMPACT_ATOMS: atom_id res chain seq x y z
N MET A 1 -10.01 13.92 6.29
CA MET A 1 -10.26 12.47 6.57
C MET A 1 -9.15 11.65 5.93
N ILE A 2 -8.74 10.53 6.54
CA ILE A 2 -7.69 9.64 6.03
C ILE A 2 -8.23 8.21 5.83
N ALA A 3 -7.38 7.23 5.53
CA ALA A 3 -7.79 5.84 5.34
C ALA A 3 -8.53 5.26 6.56
N ASP A 4 -9.54 4.43 6.32
CA ASP A 4 -10.34 3.75 7.36
C ASP A 4 -9.56 2.60 8.01
N ALA A 5 -8.68 1.96 7.23
CA ALA A 5 -7.76 0.95 7.72
C ALA A 5 -6.45 0.98 6.92
N VAL A 6 -5.36 0.59 7.58
CA VAL A 6 -4.05 0.39 6.97
C VAL A 6 -3.55 -0.99 7.35
N VAL A 7 -3.25 -1.81 6.34
CA VAL A 7 -2.99 -3.24 6.46
C VAL A 7 -1.63 -3.56 5.83
N PRO A 8 -0.53 -3.43 6.56
CA PRO A 8 0.77 -3.92 6.10
C PRO A 8 0.79 -5.44 6.16
N ILE A 9 1.02 -6.11 5.03
CA ILE A 9 1.05 -7.57 4.95
C ILE A 9 2.23 -8.13 5.77
N ALA A 10 3.40 -7.51 5.67
CA ALA A 10 4.61 -7.98 6.35
C ALA A 10 5.53 -6.85 6.80
N TYR A 11 6.43 -7.12 7.75
CA TYR A 11 7.52 -6.19 8.07
C TYR A 11 8.69 -6.36 7.11
N ALA A 12 9.16 -5.26 6.55
CA ALA A 12 10.33 -5.18 5.70
C ALA A 12 11.52 -4.60 6.49
N LEU A 13 12.17 -5.47 7.28
CA LEU A 13 13.35 -5.10 8.05
C LEU A 13 14.50 -4.68 7.11
N LYS A 14 15.10 -3.51 7.39
CA LYS A 14 16.24 -3.01 6.61
C LYS A 14 17.35 -4.06 6.51
N GLY A 15 17.83 -4.31 5.28
CA GLY A 15 18.88 -5.29 4.99
C GLY A 15 18.42 -6.75 4.92
N LYS A 16 17.10 -7.03 4.96
CA LYS A 16 16.54 -8.37 4.79
C LYS A 16 15.86 -8.56 3.44
N GLN A 17 15.59 -9.82 3.08
CA GLN A 17 15.11 -10.21 1.75
C GLN A 17 13.83 -9.48 1.32
N HIS A 18 12.83 -9.34 2.20
CA HIS A 18 11.59 -8.64 1.85
C HIS A 18 11.83 -7.15 1.53
N ALA A 19 12.67 -6.47 2.33
CA ALA A 19 13.07 -5.09 2.05
C ALA A 19 13.87 -4.98 0.74
N HIS A 20 14.69 -5.98 0.43
CA HIS A 20 15.40 -6.05 -0.85
C HIS A 20 14.41 -6.21 -2.01
N HIS A 21 13.46 -7.15 -1.94
CA HIS A 21 12.44 -7.34 -2.99
C HIS A 21 11.63 -6.06 -3.25
N LEU A 22 11.17 -5.38 -2.19
CA LEU A 22 10.43 -4.11 -2.30
C LEU A 22 11.25 -2.97 -2.93
N ALA A 23 12.58 -3.00 -2.79
CA ALA A 23 13.46 -2.05 -3.46
C ALA A 23 13.66 -2.42 -4.93
N THR A 24 14.01 -3.67 -5.23
CA THR A 24 14.51 -4.09 -6.54
C THR A 24 13.44 -4.41 -7.58
N TYR A 25 12.18 -4.68 -7.18
CA TYR A 25 11.13 -5.08 -8.13
C TYR A 25 10.74 -3.96 -9.11
N LYS A 26 11.10 -2.71 -8.80
CA LYS A 26 10.74 -1.49 -9.53
C LYS A 26 11.93 -0.77 -10.17
N PHE A 27 13.11 -1.39 -10.18
CA PHE A 27 14.29 -0.87 -10.89
C PHE A 27 14.09 -0.90 -12.41
N GLU A 28 14.97 -0.21 -13.13
CA GLU A 28 15.01 -0.22 -14.60
C GLU A 28 15.12 -1.65 -15.15
N HIS A 29 15.90 -2.50 -14.48
CA HIS A 29 16.00 -3.93 -14.75
C HIS A 29 15.48 -4.69 -13.51
N PRO A 30 14.17 -4.93 -13.43
CA PRO A 30 13.56 -5.42 -12.22
C PRO A 30 13.86 -6.91 -12.00
N SER A 31 14.14 -7.28 -10.75
CA SER A 31 14.32 -8.70 -10.38
C SER A 31 13.01 -9.47 -10.56
N GLN A 32 13.02 -10.48 -11.43
CA GLN A 32 11.85 -11.33 -11.66
C GLN A 32 11.48 -12.16 -10.44
N ALA A 33 12.47 -12.59 -9.66
CA ALA A 33 12.24 -13.27 -8.39
C ALA A 33 11.53 -12.35 -7.38
N ALA A 34 11.96 -11.08 -7.28
CA ALA A 34 11.30 -10.09 -6.43
C ALA A 34 9.86 -9.83 -6.89
N ARG A 35 9.63 -9.67 -8.20
CA ARG A 35 8.28 -9.50 -8.77
C ARG A 35 7.39 -10.71 -8.48
N GLY A 36 7.89 -11.92 -8.70
CA GLY A 36 7.16 -13.16 -8.43
C GLY A 36 6.77 -13.29 -6.95
N ALA A 37 7.72 -13.08 -6.05
CA ALA A 37 7.48 -13.14 -4.61
C ALA A 37 6.44 -12.09 -4.14
N LEU A 38 6.58 -10.83 -4.59
CA LEU A 38 5.65 -9.76 -4.21
C LEU A 38 4.26 -9.95 -4.81
N ARG A 39 4.17 -10.45 -6.05
CA ARG A 39 2.88 -10.79 -6.67
C ARG A 39 2.21 -11.93 -5.92
N ALA A 40 2.93 -12.99 -5.61
CA ALA A 40 2.39 -14.12 -4.86
C ALA A 40 1.88 -13.67 -3.48
N LEU A 41 2.71 -12.93 -2.72
CA LEU A 41 2.34 -12.37 -1.42
C LEU A 41 1.08 -11.52 -1.51
N GLY A 42 1.05 -10.54 -2.43
CA GLY A 42 -0.08 -9.64 -2.60
C GLY A 42 -1.35 -10.35 -3.03
N MET A 43 -1.27 -11.24 -4.03
CA MET A 43 -2.45 -11.93 -4.57
C MET A 43 -3.03 -12.95 -3.60
N LEU A 44 -2.18 -13.72 -2.92
CA LEU A 44 -2.63 -14.66 -1.90
C LEU A 44 -3.28 -13.91 -0.73
N PHE A 45 -2.68 -12.82 -0.24
CA PHE A 45 -3.27 -12.02 0.82
C PHE A 45 -4.63 -11.43 0.42
N LEU A 46 -4.71 -10.77 -0.75
CA LEU A 46 -5.95 -10.14 -1.22
C LEU A 46 -7.06 -11.16 -1.53
N GLY A 47 -6.68 -12.37 -1.96
CA GLY A 47 -7.62 -13.47 -2.18
C GLY A 47 -8.18 -14.02 -0.88
N THR A 48 -7.31 -14.30 0.10
CA THR A 48 -7.68 -14.88 1.40
C THR A 48 -8.45 -13.89 2.27
N HIS A 49 -8.01 -12.63 2.32
CA HIS A 49 -8.46 -11.65 3.32
C HIS A 49 -9.51 -10.66 2.81
N ARG A 50 -10.18 -10.95 1.69
CA ARG A 50 -11.18 -10.05 1.11
C ARG A 50 -12.21 -9.59 2.14
N ARG A 51 -12.76 -10.51 2.94
CA ARG A 51 -13.77 -10.19 3.96
C ARG A 51 -13.22 -9.31 5.08
N CYS A 52 -11.99 -9.57 5.52
CA CYS A 52 -11.33 -8.75 6.53
C CYS A 52 -11.16 -7.31 6.04
N LEU A 53 -10.81 -7.12 4.76
CA LEU A 53 -10.68 -5.79 4.15
C LEU A 53 -12.05 -5.10 3.93
N GLU A 54 -13.11 -5.86 3.67
CA GLU A 54 -14.47 -5.34 3.48
C GLU A 54 -15.12 -4.88 4.81
N GLY A 55 -14.68 -5.42 5.95
CA GLY A 55 -15.17 -5.06 7.28
C GLY A 55 -15.01 -3.56 7.60
N PRO A 56 -13.78 -3.02 7.68
CA PRO A 56 -13.53 -1.59 7.88
C PRO A 56 -14.06 -0.73 6.74
N ALA A 57 -14.13 -1.30 5.52
CA ALA A 57 -14.73 -0.61 4.40
C ALA A 57 -16.26 -0.47 4.55
N GLY A 58 -16.92 -1.21 5.43
CA GLY A 58 -18.38 -1.22 5.58
C GLY A 58 -19.11 -1.87 4.40
N GLY A 59 -18.44 -2.76 3.66
CA GLY A 59 -19.01 -3.45 2.50
C GLY A 59 -17.98 -3.79 1.42
N ARG A 60 -18.49 -4.33 0.30
CA ARG A 60 -17.66 -4.81 -0.81
C ARG A 60 -16.78 -3.70 -1.40
N LEU A 61 -15.51 -4.01 -1.62
CA LEU A 61 -14.59 -3.13 -2.34
C LEU A 61 -15.04 -3.02 -3.80
N THR A 62 -15.12 -1.80 -4.32
CA THR A 62 -15.64 -1.52 -5.66
C THR A 62 -14.58 -1.02 -6.64
N HIS A 63 -13.52 -0.41 -6.13
CA HIS A 63 -12.45 0.18 -6.93
C HIS A 63 -11.09 -0.11 -6.30
N ALA A 64 -10.03 -0.01 -7.10
CA ALA A 64 -8.66 -0.02 -6.63
C ALA A 64 -7.94 1.28 -7.02
N ALA A 65 -6.93 1.65 -6.26
CA ALA A 65 -6.00 2.72 -6.61
C ALA A 65 -4.59 2.33 -6.16
N VAL A 66 -3.55 2.87 -6.80
CA VAL A 66 -2.15 2.68 -6.40
C VAL A 66 -1.55 4.03 -6.11
N VAL A 67 -0.79 4.13 -5.02
CA VAL A 67 -0.07 5.37 -4.65
C VAL A 67 0.93 5.73 -5.76
N PRO A 68 0.81 6.90 -6.41
CA PRO A 68 1.75 7.32 -7.44
C PRO A 68 3.15 7.56 -6.90
N SER A 69 4.14 7.36 -7.77
CA SER A 69 5.51 7.78 -7.48
C SER A 69 5.63 9.30 -7.60
N THR A 70 6.10 9.96 -6.55
CA THR A 70 6.39 11.41 -6.58
C THR A 70 7.76 11.75 -7.17
N ARG A 71 8.48 10.76 -7.72
CA ARG A 71 9.85 10.92 -8.28
C ARG A 71 9.87 10.89 -9.81
N GLY A 72 8.81 11.41 -10.45
CA GLY A 72 8.78 11.60 -11.90
C GLY A 72 8.66 10.31 -12.73
N ARG A 73 8.19 9.20 -12.16
CA ARG A 73 7.93 7.99 -12.95
C ARG A 73 6.74 8.24 -13.89
N THR A 74 6.94 7.99 -15.18
CA THR A 74 5.88 8.04 -16.20
C THR A 74 5.23 6.65 -16.38
N GLY A 75 3.97 6.65 -16.83
CA GLY A 75 3.22 5.42 -17.12
C GLY A 75 2.66 4.69 -15.89
N ILE A 76 2.25 3.44 -16.10
CA ILE A 76 1.61 2.61 -15.08
C ILE A 76 2.61 2.29 -13.96
N HIS A 77 2.20 2.48 -12.70
CA HIS A 77 3.05 2.17 -11.56
C HIS A 77 3.40 0.66 -11.52
N PRO A 78 4.65 0.26 -11.22
CA PRO A 78 5.05 -1.14 -11.22
C PRO A 78 4.18 -2.03 -10.33
N LEU A 79 3.73 -1.53 -9.19
CA LEU A 79 2.79 -2.23 -8.31
C LEU A 79 1.43 -2.49 -8.99
N GLN A 80 0.91 -1.50 -9.72
CA GLN A 80 -0.33 -1.66 -10.47
C GLN A 80 -0.16 -2.71 -11.57
N ALA A 81 0.91 -2.61 -12.37
CA ALA A 81 1.21 -3.62 -13.39
C ALA A 81 1.39 -5.02 -12.80
N LEU A 82 1.88 -5.11 -11.55
CA LEU A 82 2.11 -6.38 -10.86
C LEU A 82 0.82 -7.04 -10.39
N LEU A 83 -0.14 -6.26 -9.86
CA LEU A 83 -1.33 -6.78 -9.17
C LEU A 83 -2.62 -6.69 -10.01
N ALA A 84 -2.75 -5.69 -10.89
CA ALA A 84 -3.97 -5.47 -11.67
C ALA A 84 -4.43 -6.70 -12.47
N PRO A 85 -3.55 -7.52 -13.09
CA PRO A 85 -4.00 -8.71 -13.82
C PRO A 85 -4.70 -9.77 -12.96
N GLY A 86 -4.54 -9.73 -11.63
CA GLY A 86 -5.20 -10.64 -10.70
C GLY A 86 -6.41 -10.02 -9.98
N LEU A 87 -6.70 -8.75 -10.21
CA LEU A 87 -7.75 -8.01 -9.50
C LEU A 87 -8.94 -7.74 -10.42
N SER A 88 -10.12 -8.18 -9.98
CA SER A 88 -11.40 -7.87 -10.63
C SER A 88 -11.98 -6.54 -10.13
N LEU A 89 -11.13 -5.52 -10.02
CA LEU A 89 -11.52 -4.17 -9.60
C LEU A 89 -11.06 -3.16 -10.65
N PRO A 90 -11.92 -2.21 -11.07
CA PRO A 90 -11.47 -1.08 -11.89
C PRO A 90 -10.49 -0.22 -11.09
N PHE A 91 -9.40 0.20 -11.75
CA PHE A 91 -8.39 1.08 -11.16
C PHE A 91 -8.73 2.54 -11.44
N LEU A 92 -8.78 3.35 -10.38
CA LEU A 92 -8.95 4.79 -10.48
C LEU A 92 -7.65 5.44 -10.99
N ALA A 93 -7.79 6.30 -11.99
CA ALA A 93 -6.68 7.08 -12.55
C ALA A 93 -6.39 8.30 -11.65
N VAL A 94 -5.49 8.11 -10.68
CA VAL A 94 -5.08 9.17 -9.74
C VAL A 94 -3.85 9.91 -10.26
N ALA A 95 -3.80 11.22 -10.04
CA ALA A 95 -2.73 12.10 -10.51
C ALA A 95 -2.00 12.78 -9.35
N ILE A 96 -0.77 13.23 -9.62
CA ILE A 96 -0.04 14.13 -8.70
C ILE A 96 -0.69 15.51 -8.81
N GLY A 97 -1.04 16.08 -7.65
CA GLY A 97 -1.60 17.44 -7.53
C GLY A 97 -0.48 18.46 -7.34
N ALA A 98 -0.52 19.19 -6.22
CA ALA A 98 0.50 20.17 -5.89
C ALA A 98 1.90 19.53 -5.79
N HIS A 99 2.89 20.24 -6.33
CA HIS A 99 4.27 19.78 -6.26
C HIS A 99 4.83 20.02 -4.86
N HIS A 100 5.15 18.93 -4.17
CA HIS A 100 5.82 18.92 -2.88
C HIS A 100 7.14 18.18 -3.01
N PRO A 101 8.19 18.55 -2.24
CA PRO A 101 9.48 17.88 -2.32
C PRO A 101 9.35 16.35 -2.25
N PRO A 102 10.01 15.58 -3.13
CA PRO A 102 9.89 14.13 -3.15
C PRO A 102 10.36 13.43 -1.87
N ASP A 103 11.14 14.09 -1.02
CA ASP A 103 11.57 13.54 0.26
C ASP A 103 10.76 14.06 1.45
N ASP A 104 9.75 14.90 1.19
CA ASP A 104 8.76 15.24 2.19
C ASP A 104 7.95 14.00 2.59
N ARG A 105 7.97 13.71 3.89
CA ARG A 105 7.31 12.56 4.53
C ARG A 105 6.14 12.99 5.41
N THR A 106 5.69 14.23 5.27
CA THR A 106 4.50 14.77 5.94
C THR A 106 3.26 14.56 5.09
N PHE A 107 2.11 14.53 5.76
CA PHE A 107 0.81 14.50 5.11
C PHE A 107 0.56 15.82 4.38
N GLN A 108 0.13 15.72 3.13
CA GLN A 108 -0.20 16.87 2.28
C GLN A 108 -1.58 16.65 1.64
N PRO A 109 -2.60 17.47 1.95
CA PRO A 109 -3.99 17.21 1.54
C PRO A 109 -4.22 17.35 0.02
N ASP A 110 -3.36 18.09 -0.67
CA ASP A 110 -3.43 18.45 -2.09
C ASP A 110 -2.37 17.74 -2.96
N ARG A 111 -1.59 16.82 -2.36
CA ARG A 111 -0.51 16.10 -3.06
C ARG A 111 -1.02 15.24 -4.20
N PHE A 112 -2.27 14.79 -4.14
CA PHE A 112 -2.88 13.95 -5.16
C PHE A 112 -4.26 14.46 -5.52
N VAL A 113 -4.67 14.17 -6.75
CA VAL A 113 -6.01 14.41 -7.27
C VAL A 113 -6.58 13.06 -7.72
N ALA A 114 -7.83 12.80 -7.33
CA ALA A 114 -8.57 11.61 -7.73
C ALA A 114 -9.81 12.01 -8.54
N PRO A 115 -10.25 11.19 -9.51
CA PRO A 115 -11.48 11.45 -10.24
C PRO A 115 -12.68 11.40 -9.27
N PRO A 116 -13.78 12.12 -9.56
CA PRO A 116 -15.02 11.99 -8.80
C PRO A 116 -15.50 10.53 -8.80
N VAL A 117 -15.94 10.07 -7.64
CA VAL A 117 -16.51 8.74 -7.44
C VAL A 117 -17.74 8.86 -6.54
N ASP A 118 -18.78 8.09 -6.83
CA ASP A 118 -20.00 8.10 -6.02
C ASP A 118 -20.00 6.88 -5.09
N GLY A 119 -19.83 7.12 -3.78
CA GLY A 119 -19.93 6.10 -2.75
C GLY A 119 -18.91 4.96 -2.85
N ALA A 120 -17.79 5.16 -3.55
CA ALA A 120 -16.84 4.08 -3.80
C ALA A 120 -16.15 3.57 -2.52
N ARG A 121 -15.91 2.25 -2.45
CA ARG A 121 -15.10 1.61 -1.40
C ARG A 121 -13.79 1.17 -2.03
N VAL A 122 -12.72 1.90 -1.75
CA VAL A 122 -11.48 1.84 -2.52
C VAL A 122 -10.44 0.99 -1.79
N LEU A 123 -9.91 -0.02 -2.49
CA LEU A 123 -8.67 -0.70 -2.14
C LEU A 123 -7.49 0.16 -2.57
N LEU A 124 -6.82 0.81 -1.62
CA LEU A 124 -5.61 1.57 -1.88
C LEU A 124 -4.38 0.68 -1.72
N LEU A 125 -3.57 0.54 -2.77
CA LEU A 125 -2.39 -0.30 -2.79
C LEU A 125 -1.12 0.55 -2.70
N ASP A 126 -0.23 0.18 -1.78
CA ASP A 126 1.12 0.73 -1.67
C ASP A 126 2.14 -0.40 -1.56
N ASP A 127 3.38 -0.15 -2.00
CA ASP A 127 4.43 -1.16 -1.89
C ASP A 127 5.09 -1.10 -0.50
N THR A 128 5.34 0.10 0.01
CA THR A 128 6.21 0.29 1.17
C THR A 128 5.69 1.36 2.12
N TRP A 129 5.29 0.95 3.32
CA TRP A 129 4.89 1.87 4.37
C TRP A 129 6.11 2.30 5.18
N THR A 130 6.43 3.59 5.15
CA THR A 130 7.42 4.22 6.05
C THR A 130 6.69 5.07 7.09
N THR A 131 6.43 6.34 6.77
CA THR A 131 5.55 7.22 7.55
C THR A 131 4.08 7.06 7.16
N GLY A 132 3.81 6.56 5.95
CA GLY A 132 2.46 6.43 5.40
C GLY A 132 1.88 7.72 4.81
N SER A 133 2.63 8.82 4.81
CA SER A 133 2.06 10.12 4.45
C SER A 133 1.48 10.17 3.04
N ARG A 134 2.12 9.51 2.06
CA ARG A 134 1.63 9.46 0.69
C ARG A 134 0.34 8.67 0.56
N ALA A 135 0.29 7.47 1.15
CA ALA A 135 -0.91 6.67 1.18
C ALA A 135 -2.06 7.44 1.86
N GLN A 136 -1.79 8.12 2.98
CA GLN A 136 -2.80 8.92 3.66
C GLN A 136 -3.23 10.17 2.88
N SER A 137 -2.31 10.86 2.20
CA SER A 137 -2.63 11.95 1.27
C SER A 137 -3.53 11.49 0.14
N LEU A 138 -3.27 10.31 -0.42
CA LEU A 138 -4.13 9.78 -1.49
C LEU A 138 -5.48 9.30 -0.96
N ALA A 139 -5.52 8.67 0.22
CA ALA A 139 -6.76 8.32 0.88
C ALA A 139 -7.63 9.57 1.15
N HIS A 140 -7.00 10.67 1.55
CA HIS A 140 -7.66 11.96 1.69
C HIS A 140 -8.27 12.44 0.37
N ALA A 141 -7.48 12.46 -0.71
CA ALA A 141 -7.96 12.87 -2.03
C ALA A 141 -9.13 12.00 -2.51
N LEU A 142 -9.06 10.68 -2.33
CA LEU A 142 -10.15 9.76 -2.68
C LEU A 142 -11.44 10.06 -1.90
N LYS A 143 -11.34 10.32 -0.58
CA LYS A 143 -12.51 10.67 0.24
C LYS A 143 -13.11 12.01 -0.15
N VAL A 144 -12.28 13.01 -0.44
CA VAL A 144 -12.74 14.31 -0.96
C VAL A 144 -13.44 14.15 -2.31
N SER A 145 -12.98 13.24 -3.16
CA SER A 145 -13.63 12.92 -4.44
C SER A 145 -14.89 12.06 -4.32
N GLY A 146 -15.37 11.76 -3.11
CA GLY A 146 -16.64 11.07 -2.87
C GLY A 146 -16.54 9.58 -2.50
N ALA A 147 -15.33 9.06 -2.24
CA ALA A 147 -15.18 7.69 -1.75
C ALA A 147 -15.80 7.55 -0.35
N GLN A 148 -16.65 6.54 -0.17
CA GLN A 148 -17.26 6.21 1.10
C GLN A 148 -16.27 5.58 2.07
N ALA A 149 -15.33 4.78 1.57
CA ALA A 149 -14.28 4.16 2.38
C ALA A 149 -12.99 3.97 1.58
N VAL A 150 -11.86 3.97 2.27
CA VAL A 150 -10.53 3.69 1.74
C VAL A 150 -9.78 2.76 2.68
N VAL A 151 -9.51 1.53 2.22
CA VAL A 151 -8.70 0.54 2.94
C VAL A 151 -7.36 0.40 2.24
N THR A 152 -6.29 0.70 2.96
CA THR A 152 -4.92 0.66 2.41
C THR A 152 -4.27 -0.68 2.69
N VAL A 153 -3.83 -1.39 1.67
CA VAL A 153 -3.00 -2.60 1.78
C VAL A 153 -1.58 -2.28 1.32
N VAL A 154 -0.60 -2.68 2.13
CA VAL A 154 0.81 -2.39 1.88
C VAL A 154 1.61 -3.69 1.84
N LEU A 155 2.38 -3.93 0.79
CA LEU A 155 3.18 -5.15 0.69
C LEU A 155 4.24 -5.29 1.80
N GLY A 156 4.82 -4.18 2.27
CA GLY A 156 5.62 -4.22 3.47
C GLY A 156 5.76 -2.92 4.23
N ARG A 157 5.78 -3.00 5.56
CA ARG A 157 6.15 -1.88 6.42
C ARG A 157 7.65 -1.84 6.64
N HIS A 158 8.31 -0.82 6.11
CA HIS A 158 9.75 -0.67 6.28
C HIS A 158 10.07 -0.30 7.73
N VAL A 159 10.95 -1.09 8.35
CA VAL A 159 11.39 -0.87 9.73
C VAL A 159 12.91 -0.87 9.79
N ASN A 160 13.46 0.19 10.39
CA ASN A 160 14.88 0.30 10.66
C ASN A 160 15.16 -0.17 12.09
N GLY A 161 15.56 -1.43 12.28
CA GLY A 161 15.80 -1.99 13.61
C GLY A 161 16.92 -1.35 14.43
N ALA A 162 17.75 -0.48 13.82
CA ALA A 162 18.73 0.32 14.56
C ALA A 162 18.11 1.57 15.22
N HIS A 163 16.88 1.94 14.87
CA HIS A 163 16.20 3.08 15.45
C HIS A 163 15.55 2.69 16.78
N ALA A 164 15.91 3.37 17.87
CA ALA A 164 15.47 3.05 19.23
C ALA A 164 13.95 2.93 19.36
N GLY A 165 13.19 3.84 18.74
CA GLY A 165 11.72 3.83 18.76
C GLY A 165 11.06 2.64 18.06
N SER A 166 11.84 1.82 17.32
CA SER A 166 11.33 0.63 16.62
C SER A 166 11.77 -0.69 17.26
N LYS A 167 12.59 -0.66 18.32
CA LYS A 167 13.19 -1.87 18.90
C LYS A 167 12.14 -2.89 19.37
N ALA A 168 11.16 -2.44 20.17
CA ALA A 168 10.09 -3.31 20.66
C ALA A 168 9.24 -3.91 19.52
N LEU A 169 8.99 -3.13 18.46
CA LEU A 169 8.29 -3.61 17.27
C LEU A 169 9.08 -4.70 16.56
N VAL A 170 10.40 -4.52 16.42
CA VAL A 170 11.29 -5.49 15.78
C VAL A 170 11.40 -6.77 16.61
N GLU A 171 11.49 -6.67 17.93
CA GLU A 171 11.54 -7.83 18.81
C GLU A 171 10.26 -8.65 18.70
N ARG A 172 9.08 -8.00 18.76
CA ARG A 172 7.80 -8.67 18.53
C ARG A 172 7.70 -9.31 17.15
N ALA A 173 8.09 -8.59 16.10
CA ALA A 173 8.05 -9.08 14.72
C ALA A 173 9.01 -10.26 14.48
N ARG A 174 10.07 -10.39 15.27
CA ARG A 174 11.00 -11.55 15.22
C ARG A 174 10.50 -12.74 16.01
N ALA A 175 9.77 -12.49 17.10
CA ALA A 175 9.21 -13.54 17.94
C ALA A 175 7.96 -14.18 17.32
N ALA A 176 7.25 -13.44 16.45
CA ALA A 176 6.11 -13.95 15.70
C ALA A 176 6.55 -14.64 14.40
N GLU A 177 6.00 -15.81 14.12
CA GLU A 177 6.08 -16.42 12.79
C GLU A 177 5.16 -15.68 11.82
N PHE A 178 5.60 -15.53 10.57
CA PHE A 178 4.76 -14.97 9.54
C PHE A 178 3.73 -16.00 9.08
N ASP A 179 2.45 -15.71 9.33
CA ASP A 179 1.33 -16.53 8.89
C ASP A 179 0.41 -15.74 7.96
N LEU A 180 0.35 -16.16 6.69
CA LEU A 180 -0.47 -15.51 5.67
C LEU A 180 -1.97 -15.81 5.84
N SER A 181 -2.34 -16.80 6.66
CA SER A 181 -3.73 -17.14 6.96
C SER A 181 -4.37 -16.20 7.99
N VAL A 182 -3.57 -15.40 8.71
CA VAL A 182 -4.03 -14.43 9.70
C VAL A 182 -4.02 -13.02 9.10
N CYS A 183 -5.13 -12.29 9.19
CA CYS A 183 -5.16 -10.91 8.71
C CYS A 183 -4.45 -9.99 9.70
N ALA A 184 -3.74 -8.97 9.21
CA ALA A 184 -3.19 -7.92 10.08
C ALA A 184 -4.27 -7.05 10.77
N LEU A 185 -5.54 -7.24 10.45
CA LEU A 185 -6.69 -6.63 11.13
C LEU A 185 -7.31 -7.52 12.22
N ASP A 186 -6.95 -8.81 12.27
CA ASP A 186 -7.51 -9.77 13.24
C ASP A 186 -6.69 -9.82 14.55
N GLY A 187 -5.71 -8.92 14.72
CA GLY A 187 -4.76 -8.90 15.84
C GLY A 187 -4.80 -7.64 16.70
#